data_AF-A0A3P7FXZ8-F1
#
_entry.id   AF-A0A3P7FXZ8-F1
#
_cell.length_a   1.000
_cell.length_b   1.000
_cell.length_c   1.000
_cell.angle_alpha   90.00
_cell.angle_beta   90.00
_cell.angle_gamma   90.00
#
_symmetry.space_group_name_H-M   'P 1'
#
loop_
_entity.id
_entity.type
_entity.pdbx_description
1 polymer ?
#
loop_
_entity_poly.entity_id
_entity_poly.type
_entity_poly.pdbx_seq_one_letter_code
_entity_poly.pdbx_strand_id
1 'polypeptide(L)'
;MLAPFYYILERLSSHAITPSDLRSFLRLDMPLCCRNLDEREDEEPMKDNEGGPIPIARQLLRVKALVSMMTPRDHRIAQNPSFVEFDMAPEGFACLLIPSLAPFSTDFGIGHGERIFPPLNGLTVMMWLCVEQFSDKRIDPHPIRLLTIYRSFNSSKKEDGLKQNPSLVCLSVQLSSIDHSLLICTAESETTGNDLEKERNISDENLIRIALGDSVYIGQWTHIAVVLTRSVLKHSQAAVYINGRMEGTYRLHYIMQNVGGGTAHLSYANGVHAVVGTPPAYRSPSRLCFKIATFVVVEEPLGPEALARIYDLEPHYIGNFQTVPGDTALIAEERICLSLSAVANKELSASRIASIYSKADSAFIARYVCLFRMSK
;
A
#
# COMPACT_ATOMS: atom_id res chain seq x y z
N MET A 1 43.66 -10.10 -8.42
CA MET A 1 42.48 -10.89 -7.97
C MET A 1 41.42 -10.07 -7.20
N LEU A 2 41.60 -8.75 -6.99
CA LEU A 2 40.80 -7.97 -6.04
C LEU A 2 39.43 -7.46 -6.56
N ALA A 3 39.28 -7.22 -7.87
CA ALA A 3 38.08 -6.54 -8.41
C ALA A 3 36.74 -7.25 -8.13
N PRO A 4 36.60 -8.59 -8.28
CA PRO A 4 35.33 -9.26 -8.02
C PRO A 4 34.95 -9.25 -6.53
N PHE A 5 35.94 -9.35 -5.63
CA PHE A 5 35.68 -9.40 -4.20
C PHE A 5 35.26 -8.03 -3.65
N TYR A 6 35.91 -6.95 -4.10
CA TYR A 6 35.47 -5.58 -3.81
C TYR A 6 34.04 -5.35 -4.29
N TYR A 7 33.71 -5.78 -5.51
CA TYR A 7 32.35 -5.66 -6.05
C TYR A 7 31.33 -6.40 -5.16
N ILE A 8 31.64 -7.61 -4.69
CA ILE A 8 30.77 -8.36 -3.79
C ILE A 8 30.58 -7.62 -2.46
N LEU A 9 31.67 -7.17 -1.83
CA LEU A 9 31.59 -6.48 -0.54
C LEU A 9 30.87 -5.14 -0.63
N GLU A 10 31.11 -4.36 -1.69
CA GLU A 10 30.39 -3.12 -1.96
C GLU A 10 28.88 -3.39 -2.06
N ARG A 11 28.48 -4.42 -2.82
CA ARG A 11 27.07 -4.78 -2.97
C ARG A 11 26.44 -5.28 -1.68
N LEU A 12 27.14 -6.12 -0.92
CA LEU A 12 26.65 -6.58 0.38
C LEU A 12 26.55 -5.42 1.39
N SER A 13 27.52 -4.50 1.39
CA SER A 13 27.49 -3.30 2.23
C SER A 13 26.30 -2.39 1.91
N SER A 14 25.88 -2.32 0.65
CA SER A 14 24.69 -1.56 0.26
C SER A 14 23.38 -2.12 0.77
N HIS A 15 23.36 -3.39 1.17
CA HIS A 15 22.24 -4.01 1.88
C HIS A 15 22.35 -3.86 3.40
N ALA A 16 23.29 -3.05 3.90
CA ALA A 16 23.64 -2.93 5.31
C ALA A 16 23.95 -4.28 5.98
N ILE A 17 24.40 -5.27 5.20
CA ILE A 17 24.70 -6.60 5.72
C ILE A 17 25.94 -6.49 6.60
N THR A 18 25.77 -6.77 7.89
CA THR A 18 26.90 -6.80 8.81
C THR A 18 27.80 -8.00 8.51
N PRO A 19 29.10 -7.95 8.86
CA PRO A 19 29.99 -9.11 8.72
C PRO A 19 29.43 -10.37 9.40
N SER A 20 28.72 -10.22 10.52
CA SER A 20 28.02 -11.29 11.23
C SER A 20 26.88 -11.90 10.42
N ASP A 21 26.04 -11.07 9.79
CA ASP A 21 24.91 -11.53 8.97
C ASP A 21 25.40 -12.24 7.71
N LEU A 22 26.41 -11.68 7.04
CA LEU A 22 27.04 -12.32 5.89
C LEU A 22 27.63 -13.67 6.27
N ARG A 23 28.32 -13.73 7.41
CA ARG A 23 28.91 -14.98 7.91
C ARG A 23 27.82 -16.00 8.19
N SER A 24 26.73 -15.61 8.87
CA SER A 24 25.54 -16.44 9.13
C SER A 24 24.90 -16.96 7.83
N PHE A 25 24.72 -16.07 6.85
CA PHE A 25 24.16 -16.38 5.54
C PHE A 25 25.01 -17.40 4.76
N LEU A 26 26.34 -17.23 4.77
CA LEU A 26 27.30 -18.13 4.13
C LEU A 26 27.57 -19.41 4.93
N ARG A 27 27.05 -19.56 6.17
CA ARG A 27 27.32 -20.76 6.99
C ARG A 27 26.99 -22.02 6.22
N LEU A 28 28.01 -22.86 6.09
CA LEU A 28 27.90 -24.20 5.55
C LEU A 28 27.52 -25.16 6.68
N ASP A 29 26.74 -26.17 6.32
CA ASP A 29 26.41 -27.25 7.24
C ASP A 29 27.64 -28.14 7.46
N MET A 30 27.54 -29.06 8.41
CA MET A 30 28.58 -30.05 8.69
C MET A 30 28.99 -30.83 7.42
N PRO A 31 30.28 -31.15 7.25
CA PRO A 31 31.38 -31.03 8.23
C PRO A 31 32.15 -29.70 8.15
N LEU A 32 31.61 -28.65 7.49
CA LEU A 32 32.34 -27.37 7.36
C LEU A 32 32.13 -26.41 8.55
N CYS A 33 31.43 -26.88 9.60
CA CYS A 33 31.38 -26.36 10.97
C CYS A 33 31.57 -24.84 11.14
N CYS A 34 30.84 -23.99 10.42
CA CYS A 34 30.90 -22.56 10.68
C CYS A 34 30.05 -22.21 11.92
N ARG A 35 30.41 -22.75 13.11
CA ARG A 35 29.84 -22.31 14.40
C ARG A 35 30.07 -20.81 14.57
N ASN A 36 29.19 -20.17 15.33
CA ASN A 36 29.34 -18.76 15.66
C ASN A 36 30.61 -18.62 16.50
N LEU A 37 31.56 -17.72 16.15
CA LEU A 37 32.74 -17.50 16.99
C LEU A 37 32.39 -16.71 18.27
N ASP A 38 31.24 -16.02 18.27
CA ASP A 38 30.72 -15.32 19.44
C ASP A 38 30.00 -16.30 20.39
N GLU A 39 30.65 -17.44 20.66
CA GLU A 39 30.14 -18.54 21.49
C GLU A 39 29.78 -18.01 22.88
N ARG A 40 28.55 -18.30 23.33
CA ARG A 40 28.16 -18.21 24.75
C ARG A 40 28.40 -19.59 25.36
N GLU A 41 28.83 -19.64 26.62
CA GLU A 41 29.29 -20.84 27.33
C GLU A 41 28.24 -21.98 27.46
N ASP A 42 27.00 -21.78 27.01
CA ASP A 42 25.85 -22.66 27.28
C ASP A 42 25.39 -23.55 26.10
N GLU A 43 26.13 -23.67 24.99
CA GLU A 43 25.72 -24.55 23.87
C GLU A 43 26.18 -26.02 24.02
N GLU A 44 25.28 -26.97 23.69
CA GLU A 44 25.53 -28.42 23.78
C GLU A 44 26.75 -28.89 22.95
N PRO A 45 27.53 -29.87 23.45
CA PRO A 45 28.62 -30.48 22.70
C PRO A 45 28.12 -31.20 21.45
N MET A 46 28.94 -31.15 20.39
CA MET A 46 28.64 -31.68 19.07
C MET A 46 28.32 -33.19 19.13
N LYS A 47 27.15 -33.61 18.64
CA LYS A 47 26.81 -35.04 18.50
C LYS A 47 27.33 -35.57 17.17
N ASP A 48 27.90 -36.79 17.15
CA ASP A 48 28.47 -37.43 15.94
C ASP A 48 27.48 -37.54 14.76
N ASN A 49 26.18 -37.46 15.02
CA ASN A 49 25.11 -37.54 14.02
C ASN A 49 24.41 -36.19 13.73
N GLU A 50 24.84 -35.08 14.32
CA GLU A 50 24.35 -33.75 13.95
C GLU A 50 25.13 -33.27 12.73
N GLY A 51 24.66 -33.62 11.53
CA GLY A 51 25.24 -33.15 10.29
C GLY A 51 24.60 -33.78 9.06
N GLY A 52 24.14 -32.94 8.13
CA GLY A 52 23.53 -33.37 6.88
C GLY A 52 23.79 -32.36 5.77
N PRO A 53 23.66 -32.77 4.49
CA PRO A 53 23.76 -31.82 3.39
C PRO A 53 22.73 -30.72 3.57
N ILE A 54 23.12 -29.46 3.36
CA ILE A 54 22.15 -28.34 3.28
C ILE A 54 21.08 -28.77 2.27
N PRO A 55 19.78 -28.78 2.65
CA PRO A 55 18.72 -29.14 1.71
C PRO A 55 18.88 -28.33 0.43
N ILE A 56 18.80 -28.99 -0.73
CA ILE A 56 19.02 -28.36 -2.05
C ILE A 56 18.17 -27.09 -2.21
N ALA A 57 16.95 -27.08 -1.66
CA ALA A 57 16.07 -25.92 -1.61
C ALA A 57 16.70 -24.70 -0.89
N ARG A 58 17.39 -24.91 0.24
CA ARG A 58 18.06 -23.85 1.00
C ARG A 58 19.32 -23.37 0.29
N GLN A 59 20.07 -24.25 -0.39
CA GLN A 59 21.21 -23.85 -1.22
C GLN A 59 20.76 -22.96 -2.39
N LEU A 60 19.73 -23.39 -3.13
CA LEU A 60 19.16 -22.62 -4.24
C LEU A 60 18.64 -21.25 -3.80
N LEU A 61 17.97 -21.17 -2.65
CA LEU A 61 17.46 -19.90 -2.11
C LEU A 61 18.62 -18.94 -1.78
N ARG A 62 19.70 -19.42 -1.17
CA ARG A 62 20.89 -18.61 -0.87
C ARG A 62 21.59 -18.13 -2.13
N VAL A 63 21.77 -19.00 -3.12
CA VAL A 63 22.37 -18.60 -4.41
C VAL A 63 21.49 -17.55 -5.10
N LYS A 64 20.16 -17.72 -5.12
CA LYS A 64 19.24 -16.72 -5.68
C LYS A 64 19.31 -15.39 -4.94
N ALA A 65 19.34 -15.41 -3.61
CA ALA A 65 19.49 -14.20 -2.80
C ALA A 65 20.85 -13.52 -3.04
N LEU A 66 21.96 -14.27 -3.08
CA LEU A 66 23.29 -13.73 -3.37
C LEU A 66 23.34 -13.13 -4.78
N VAL A 67 22.84 -13.84 -5.79
CA VAL A 67 22.76 -13.35 -7.17
C VAL A 67 21.92 -12.07 -7.23
N SER A 68 20.79 -12.02 -6.52
CA SER A 68 19.96 -10.81 -6.42
C SER A 68 20.73 -9.63 -5.79
N MET A 69 21.40 -9.84 -4.66
CA MET A 69 22.20 -8.80 -3.99
C MET A 69 23.40 -8.35 -4.84
N MET A 70 23.99 -9.26 -5.61
CA MET A 70 25.13 -8.97 -6.50
C MET A 70 24.72 -8.43 -7.87
N THR A 71 23.45 -8.53 -8.27
CA THR A 71 23.02 -7.94 -9.54
C THR A 71 23.29 -6.44 -9.49
N PRO A 72 23.96 -5.86 -10.52
CA PRO A 72 24.23 -4.44 -10.55
C PRO A 72 22.91 -3.68 -10.52
N ARG A 73 22.54 -3.13 -9.36
CA ARG A 73 21.56 -2.04 -9.27
C ARG A 73 22.33 -0.75 -9.44
N ASP A 74 21.88 0.09 -10.34
CA ASP A 74 22.53 1.37 -10.60
C ASP A 74 22.51 2.21 -9.30
N HIS A 75 23.66 2.41 -8.65
CA HIS A 75 23.73 3.04 -7.32
C HIS A 75 23.38 4.53 -7.37
N ARG A 76 23.39 5.13 -8.57
CA ARG A 76 22.91 6.49 -8.78
C ARG A 76 21.39 6.61 -8.54
N ILE A 77 20.66 5.49 -8.59
CA ILE A 77 19.25 5.38 -8.22
C ILE A 77 19.08 5.24 -6.69
N ALA A 78 20.14 4.96 -5.91
CA ALA A 78 20.05 4.75 -4.47
C ALA A 78 19.62 6.01 -3.68
N GLN A 79 19.75 7.21 -4.26
CA GLN A 79 19.32 8.43 -3.55
C GLN A 79 17.80 8.52 -3.43
N ASN A 80 17.05 8.07 -4.44
CA ASN A 80 15.60 8.18 -4.42
C ASN A 80 14.97 6.78 -4.27
N PRO A 81 14.05 6.58 -3.32
CA PRO A 81 13.30 5.33 -3.22
C PRO A 81 12.55 5.06 -4.53
N SER A 82 12.23 3.80 -4.83
CA SER A 82 11.38 3.52 -5.98
C SER A 82 9.98 4.10 -5.74
N PHE A 83 9.41 4.76 -6.76
CA PHE A 83 8.12 5.45 -6.63
C PHE A 83 7.23 5.28 -7.86
N VAL A 84 5.93 5.49 -7.65
CA VAL A 84 4.94 5.73 -8.70
C VAL A 84 4.66 7.22 -8.74
N GLU A 85 4.78 7.81 -9.92
CA GLU A 85 4.48 9.23 -10.15
C GLU A 85 3.06 9.42 -10.68
N PHE A 86 2.40 10.44 -10.17
CA PHE A 86 1.04 10.85 -10.53
C PHE A 86 1.10 12.27 -11.08
N ASP A 87 1.46 12.36 -12.36
CA ASP A 87 1.52 13.63 -13.08
C ASP A 87 0.20 13.89 -13.82
N MET A 88 -0.48 14.98 -13.46
CA MET A 88 -1.71 15.40 -14.13
C MET A 88 -1.43 16.24 -15.40
N ALA A 89 -0.19 16.68 -15.65
CA ALA A 89 0.11 17.58 -16.77
C ALA A 89 -0.20 16.99 -18.16
N PRO A 90 0.08 15.69 -18.45
CA PRO A 90 -0.12 15.14 -19.79
C PRO A 90 -1.59 14.96 -20.16
N GLU A 91 -2.38 14.36 -19.26
CA GLU A 91 -3.76 13.95 -19.56
C GLU A 91 -4.82 14.50 -18.60
N GLY A 92 -4.40 15.09 -17.48
CA GLY A 92 -5.26 15.56 -16.40
C GLY A 92 -5.68 14.48 -15.40
N PHE A 93 -5.16 13.26 -15.52
CA PHE A 93 -5.42 12.16 -14.60
C PHE A 93 -4.22 11.23 -14.52
N ALA A 94 -4.03 10.60 -13.36
CA ALA A 94 -3.14 9.46 -13.16
C ALA A 94 -3.61 8.74 -11.90
N CYS A 95 -3.76 7.42 -11.96
CA CYS A 95 -4.21 6.65 -10.81
C CYS A 95 -3.75 5.18 -10.84
N LEU A 96 -3.63 4.58 -9.66
CA LEU A 96 -3.55 3.14 -9.46
C LEU A 96 -4.96 2.62 -9.15
N LEU A 97 -5.33 1.52 -9.79
CA LEU A 97 -6.57 0.81 -9.53
C LEU A 97 -6.27 -0.45 -8.71
N ILE A 98 -7.03 -0.66 -7.64
CA ILE A 98 -7.05 -1.89 -6.85
C ILE A 98 -8.42 -2.56 -7.08
N PRO A 99 -8.50 -3.58 -7.97
CA PRO A 99 -9.76 -4.22 -8.36
C PRO A 99 -10.39 -5.11 -7.28
N SER A 100 -9.63 -5.50 -6.26
CA SER A 100 -10.16 -6.30 -5.16
C SER A 100 -9.30 -6.06 -3.93
N LEU A 101 -9.80 -5.21 -3.03
CA LEU A 101 -9.17 -4.92 -1.75
C LEU A 101 -9.59 -5.95 -0.69
N ALA A 102 -10.86 -6.33 -0.67
CA ALA A 102 -11.39 -7.33 0.26
C ALA A 102 -12.25 -8.35 -0.49
N PRO A 103 -11.66 -9.39 -1.08
CA PRO A 103 -12.41 -10.44 -1.77
C PRO A 103 -13.21 -11.24 -0.73
N PHE A 104 -14.54 -11.30 -0.89
CA PHE A 104 -15.43 -12.14 -0.08
C PHE A 104 -15.96 -13.35 -0.85
N SER A 105 -15.80 -13.37 -2.18
CA SER A 105 -16.23 -14.48 -3.04
C SER A 105 -15.11 -14.87 -3.99
N THR A 106 -15.13 -16.13 -4.44
CA THR A 106 -14.16 -16.71 -5.39
C THR A 106 -14.16 -16.03 -6.76
N ASP A 107 -15.15 -15.19 -7.05
CA ASP A 107 -15.30 -14.50 -8.32
C ASP A 107 -14.36 -13.27 -8.45
N PHE A 108 -13.75 -12.80 -7.36
CA PHE A 108 -12.91 -11.60 -7.31
C PHE A 108 -11.53 -11.88 -6.71
N GLY A 109 -10.50 -11.23 -7.25
CA GLY A 109 -9.11 -11.39 -6.79
C GLY A 109 -8.36 -12.57 -7.43
N ILE A 110 -7.06 -12.65 -7.11
CA ILE A 110 -6.14 -13.69 -7.60
C ILE A 110 -5.79 -14.72 -6.49
N GLY A 111 -6.24 -14.50 -5.25
CA GLY A 111 -5.81 -15.28 -4.07
C GLY A 111 -6.91 -16.09 -3.37
N HIS A 112 -6.49 -16.99 -2.48
CA HIS A 112 -7.35 -17.75 -1.58
C HIS A 112 -7.40 -17.05 -0.21
N GLY A 113 -8.29 -16.10 -0.02
CA GLY A 113 -8.44 -15.45 1.28
C GLY A 113 -9.69 -14.59 1.32
N GLU A 114 -10.67 -14.99 2.12
CA GLU A 114 -11.86 -14.19 2.36
C GLU A 114 -11.51 -13.06 3.33
N ARG A 115 -11.81 -11.82 2.94
CA ARG A 115 -11.63 -10.63 3.79
C ARG A 115 -12.97 -9.93 3.98
N ILE A 116 -13.23 -9.51 5.22
CA ILE A 116 -14.43 -8.78 5.58
C ILE A 116 -14.11 -7.29 5.50
N PHE A 117 -14.98 -6.53 4.82
CA PHE A 117 -14.86 -5.08 4.75
C PHE A 117 -16.12 -4.37 5.28
N PRO A 118 -15.96 -3.33 6.11
CA PRO A 118 -14.70 -2.85 6.66
C PRO A 118 -14.16 -3.82 7.72
N PRO A 119 -12.84 -3.85 8.00
CA PRO A 119 -12.31 -4.72 9.03
C PRO A 119 -12.91 -4.45 10.39
N LEU A 120 -13.07 -5.50 11.21
CA LEU A 120 -13.82 -5.42 12.47
C LEU A 120 -13.15 -4.56 13.53
N ASN A 121 -11.81 -4.54 13.58
CA ASN A 121 -11.05 -3.85 14.63
C ASN A 121 -10.62 -2.43 14.23
N GLY A 122 -10.64 -2.11 12.94
CA GLY A 122 -10.09 -0.86 12.43
C GLY A 122 -9.25 -1.08 11.17
N LEU A 123 -8.75 0.00 10.61
CA LEU A 123 -8.00 0.03 9.38
C LEU A 123 -6.85 1.04 9.53
N THR A 124 -5.64 0.67 9.13
CA THR A 124 -4.52 1.61 9.01
C THR A 124 -4.14 1.74 7.55
N VAL A 125 -4.12 2.97 7.04
CA VAL A 125 -3.61 3.31 5.71
C VAL A 125 -2.32 4.08 5.92
N MET A 126 -1.23 3.62 5.33
CA MET A 126 0.06 4.28 5.43
C MET A 126 0.72 4.42 4.07
N MET A 127 1.40 5.54 3.87
CA MET A 127 2.10 5.81 2.62
C MET A 127 3.28 6.76 2.81
N TRP A 128 4.24 6.65 1.90
CA TRP A 128 5.26 7.66 1.69
C TRP A 128 4.86 8.53 0.51
N LEU A 129 4.59 9.80 0.77
CA LEU A 129 4.15 10.81 -0.20
C LEU A 129 5.27 11.83 -0.45
N CYS A 130 5.53 12.17 -1.70
CA CYS A 130 6.35 13.32 -2.07
C CYS A 130 5.58 14.18 -3.07
N VAL A 131 5.25 15.42 -2.71
CA VAL A 131 4.57 16.34 -3.62
C VAL A 131 5.63 17.12 -4.39
N GLU A 132 5.68 16.96 -5.71
CA GLU A 132 6.62 17.72 -6.56
C GLU A 132 6.06 19.09 -6.91
N GLN A 133 4.75 19.15 -7.14
CA GLN A 133 4.09 20.39 -7.50
C GLN A 133 2.61 20.32 -7.10
N PHE A 134 2.17 21.28 -6.27
CA PHE A 134 0.75 21.48 -5.99
C PHE A 134 0.05 22.16 -7.18
N SER A 135 -1.25 21.89 -7.35
CA SER A 135 -2.08 22.65 -8.28
C SER A 135 -2.36 24.07 -7.77
N ASP A 136 -2.55 25.04 -8.65
CA ASP A 136 -3.00 26.37 -8.25
C ASP A 136 -4.53 26.41 -8.17
N LYS A 137 -5.08 26.72 -6.98
CA LYS A 137 -6.54 26.81 -6.74
C LYS A 137 -7.27 27.70 -7.75
N ARG A 138 -6.63 28.79 -8.20
CA ARG A 138 -7.27 29.80 -9.07
C ARG A 138 -7.16 29.46 -10.54
N ILE A 139 -6.10 28.74 -10.93
CA ILE A 139 -5.77 28.45 -12.32
C ILE A 139 -6.23 27.05 -12.70
N ASP A 140 -5.93 26.06 -11.86
CA ASP A 140 -6.11 24.64 -12.14
C ASP A 140 -6.43 23.82 -10.87
N PRO A 141 -7.54 24.10 -10.14
CA PRO A 141 -7.81 23.44 -8.86
C PRO A 141 -7.93 21.92 -9.00
N HIS A 142 -7.00 21.19 -8.39
CA HIS A 142 -6.93 19.74 -8.48
C HIS A 142 -6.51 19.11 -7.15
N PRO A 143 -7.40 18.35 -6.47
CA PRO A 143 -7.04 17.77 -5.19
C PRO A 143 -6.14 16.55 -5.32
N ILE A 144 -5.27 16.34 -4.33
CA ILE A 144 -4.44 15.14 -4.24
C ILE A 144 -5.27 14.03 -3.60
N ARG A 145 -5.77 13.11 -4.43
CA ARG A 145 -6.57 11.96 -3.99
C ARG A 145 -5.66 10.82 -3.54
N LEU A 146 -5.45 10.69 -2.24
CA LEU A 146 -4.53 9.69 -1.66
C LEU A 146 -5.14 8.29 -1.62
N LEU A 147 -6.44 8.18 -1.31
CA LEU A 147 -7.15 6.90 -1.33
C LEU A 147 -8.65 7.14 -1.49
N THR A 148 -9.29 6.38 -2.37
CA THR A 148 -10.75 6.28 -2.45
C THR A 148 -11.13 4.81 -2.43
N ILE A 149 -11.85 4.36 -1.41
CA ILE A 149 -12.43 3.01 -1.34
C ILE A 149 -13.91 3.09 -1.66
N TYR A 150 -14.38 2.22 -2.54
CA TYR A 150 -15.77 2.13 -2.93
C TYR A 150 -16.23 0.68 -3.11
N ARG A 151 -17.53 0.48 -2.93
CA ARG A 151 -18.23 -0.79 -3.12
C ARG A 151 -18.93 -0.79 -4.46
N SER A 152 -18.86 -1.91 -5.18
CA SER A 152 -19.63 -2.12 -6.41
C SER A 152 -20.77 -3.13 -6.18
N PHE A 153 -21.95 -2.84 -6.72
CA PHE A 153 -23.11 -3.73 -6.65
C PHE A 153 -23.48 -4.26 -8.04
N ASN A 154 -23.97 -5.49 -8.15
CA ASN A 154 -24.60 -5.94 -9.39
C ASN A 154 -25.98 -5.32 -9.49
N SER A 155 -26.25 -4.61 -10.58
CA SER A 155 -27.63 -4.41 -11.00
C SER A 155 -28.17 -5.76 -11.46
N SER A 156 -29.21 -6.27 -10.80
CA SER A 156 -29.94 -7.45 -11.29
C SER A 156 -30.69 -7.18 -12.60
N LYS A 157 -30.76 -5.93 -13.07
CA LYS A 157 -31.34 -5.58 -14.36
C LYS A 157 -30.27 -5.58 -15.46
N LYS A 158 -30.30 -6.62 -16.29
CA LYS A 158 -29.63 -6.70 -17.62
C LYS A 158 -30.25 -5.71 -18.63
N GLU A 159 -30.53 -4.47 -18.24
CA GLU A 159 -30.95 -3.42 -19.18
C GLU A 159 -29.75 -2.53 -19.50
N ASP A 160 -29.34 -2.59 -20.77
CA ASP A 160 -28.30 -1.82 -21.44
C ASP A 160 -26.88 -1.98 -20.89
N GLY A 161 -26.07 -2.77 -21.62
CA GLY A 161 -24.67 -3.11 -21.35
C GLY A 161 -23.66 -1.95 -21.31
N LEU A 162 -24.11 -0.71 -21.08
CA LEU A 162 -23.26 0.46 -20.86
C LEU A 162 -23.53 1.19 -19.53
N LYS A 163 -24.60 0.88 -18.79
CA LYS A 163 -24.85 1.55 -17.49
C LYS A 163 -23.84 1.03 -16.46
N GLN A 164 -23.06 1.95 -15.90
CA GLN A 164 -22.12 1.64 -14.80
C GLN A 164 -22.90 0.94 -13.68
N ASN A 165 -22.32 -0.14 -13.13
CA ASN A 165 -22.82 -0.67 -11.87
C ASN A 165 -22.77 0.46 -10.84
N PRO A 166 -23.83 0.67 -10.04
CA PRO A 166 -23.77 1.68 -8.99
C PRO A 166 -22.56 1.38 -8.11
N SER A 167 -21.77 2.42 -7.87
CA SER A 167 -20.60 2.39 -7.00
C SER A 167 -20.82 3.36 -5.87
N LEU A 168 -20.47 2.95 -4.66
CA LEU A 168 -20.63 3.79 -3.48
C LEU A 168 -19.28 3.94 -2.79
N VAL A 169 -18.74 5.16 -2.78
CA VAL A 169 -17.58 5.52 -1.97
C VAL A 169 -17.95 5.39 -0.52
N CYS A 170 -17.06 4.83 0.28
CA CYS A 170 -17.24 4.66 1.72
C CYS A 170 -16.00 5.08 2.54
N LEU A 171 -14.88 5.39 1.87
CA LEU A 171 -13.73 6.05 2.46
C LEU A 171 -13.06 6.92 1.39
N SER A 172 -12.75 8.17 1.73
CA SER A 172 -11.95 9.07 0.92
C SER A 172 -10.90 9.76 1.78
N VAL A 173 -9.64 9.71 1.36
CA VAL A 173 -8.51 10.42 1.95
C VAL A 173 -7.94 11.33 0.89
N GLN A 174 -7.95 12.63 1.15
CA GLN A 174 -7.58 13.67 0.20
C GLN A 174 -6.67 14.68 0.88
N LEU A 175 -5.60 15.11 0.20
CA LEU A 175 -4.79 16.25 0.62
C LEU A 175 -5.20 17.48 -0.21
N SER A 176 -5.57 18.56 0.48
CA SER A 176 -5.93 19.83 -0.16
C SER A 176 -4.72 20.48 -0.79
N SER A 177 -4.88 20.95 -2.02
CA SER A 177 -3.86 21.76 -2.71
C SER A 177 -3.86 23.22 -2.27
N ILE A 178 -4.81 23.63 -1.40
CA ILE A 178 -5.03 25.02 -1.03
C ILE A 178 -4.26 25.38 0.23
N ASP A 179 -4.42 24.56 1.27
CA ASP A 179 -3.90 24.81 2.62
C ASP A 179 -3.16 23.58 3.19
N HIS A 180 -2.87 22.60 2.32
CA HIS A 180 -2.22 21.34 2.69
C HIS A 180 -2.97 20.58 3.80
N SER A 181 -4.28 20.79 3.94
CA SER A 181 -5.08 20.03 4.89
C SER A 181 -5.35 18.61 4.42
N LEU A 182 -5.18 17.64 5.31
CA LEU A 182 -5.63 16.26 5.11
C LEU A 182 -7.13 16.16 5.46
N LEU A 183 -7.90 15.68 4.49
CA LEU A 183 -9.33 15.45 4.58
C LEU A 183 -9.58 13.94 4.61
N ILE A 184 -10.28 13.46 5.62
CA ILE A 184 -10.65 12.05 5.74
C ILE A 184 -12.17 11.98 5.89
N CYS A 185 -12.82 11.31 4.93
CA CYS A 185 -14.26 11.19 4.86
C CYS A 185 -14.68 9.72 4.85
N THR A 186 -15.62 9.35 5.72
CA THR A 186 -16.23 8.00 5.79
C THR A 186 -17.72 8.01 5.40
N ALA A 187 -18.25 9.15 4.97
CA ALA A 187 -19.61 9.24 4.46
C ALA A 187 -19.78 8.46 3.15
N GLU A 188 -20.93 7.82 2.99
CA GLU A 188 -21.27 7.16 1.74
C GLU A 188 -21.59 8.19 0.64
N SER A 189 -21.04 8.01 -0.56
CA SER A 189 -21.28 8.90 -1.71
C SER A 189 -21.37 8.11 -3.02
N GLU A 190 -22.37 8.41 -3.85
CA GLU A 190 -22.60 7.74 -5.14
C GLU A 190 -21.56 8.12 -6.21
N THR A 191 -20.77 9.17 -5.96
CA THR A 191 -19.82 9.74 -6.90
C THR A 191 -18.38 9.43 -6.51
N THR A 192 -17.71 8.62 -7.33
CA THR A 192 -16.38 8.04 -7.09
C THR A 192 -15.21 8.99 -7.35
N GLY A 193 -14.98 9.97 -6.49
CA GLY A 193 -13.79 10.83 -6.57
C GLY A 193 -14.09 12.33 -6.48
N ASN A 194 -15.20 12.69 -5.85
CA ASN A 194 -15.53 14.07 -5.57
C ASN A 194 -14.42 14.76 -4.81
N ASP A 195 -14.26 16.04 -5.12
CA ASP A 195 -13.42 16.94 -4.37
C ASP A 195 -14.10 17.23 -3.02
N LEU A 196 -13.55 16.70 -1.94
CA LEU A 196 -14.10 16.87 -0.59
C LEU A 196 -14.20 18.34 -0.17
N GLU A 197 -13.44 19.25 -0.79
CA GLU A 197 -13.54 20.68 -0.49
C GLU A 197 -14.75 21.38 -1.11
N LYS A 198 -15.36 20.76 -2.12
CA LYS A 198 -16.55 21.30 -2.80
C LYS A 198 -17.86 20.73 -2.22
N GLU A 199 -17.76 19.68 -1.43
CA GLU A 199 -18.89 19.05 -0.76
C GLU A 199 -19.42 19.93 0.39
N ARG A 200 -20.73 20.21 0.39
CA ARG A 200 -21.36 21.13 1.36
C ARG A 200 -22.29 20.46 2.37
N ASN A 201 -22.57 19.16 2.20
CA ASN A 201 -23.61 18.46 2.96
C ASN A 201 -23.10 17.22 3.72
N ILE A 202 -21.79 17.14 3.97
CA ILE A 202 -21.21 16.06 4.76
C ILE A 202 -21.26 16.45 6.23
N SER A 203 -21.81 15.57 7.07
CA SER A 203 -21.81 15.75 8.52
C SER A 203 -20.38 15.75 9.07
N ASP A 204 -20.11 16.65 10.03
CA ASP A 204 -18.83 16.74 10.76
C ASP A 204 -18.46 15.43 11.48
N GLU A 205 -19.41 14.51 11.72
CA GLU A 205 -19.12 13.20 12.29
C GLU A 205 -18.49 12.22 11.29
N ASN A 206 -18.60 12.51 9.99
CA ASN A 206 -18.11 11.65 8.90
C ASN A 206 -16.99 12.30 8.08
N LEU A 207 -16.60 13.54 8.38
CA LEU A 207 -15.51 14.25 7.71
C LEU A 207 -14.66 14.99 8.73
N ILE A 208 -13.36 14.75 8.69
CA ILE A 208 -12.37 15.52 9.45
C ILE A 208 -11.42 16.24 8.51
N ARG A 209 -11.03 17.46 8.89
CA ARG A 209 -10.03 18.29 8.22
C ARG A 209 -8.90 18.59 9.19
N ILE A 210 -7.68 18.24 8.80
CA ILE A 210 -6.50 18.39 9.63
C ILE A 210 -5.50 19.24 8.86
N ALA A 211 -5.24 20.45 9.33
CA ALA A 211 -4.25 21.32 8.71
C ALA A 211 -2.86 20.73 8.94
N LEU A 212 -2.22 20.19 7.89
CA LEU A 212 -0.85 19.69 8.01
C LEU A 212 0.18 20.82 7.90
N GLY A 213 -0.25 22.04 7.53
CA GLY A 213 0.56 23.27 7.54
C GLY A 213 1.93 23.07 6.88
N ASP A 214 2.96 23.12 7.73
CA ASP A 214 4.38 23.01 7.37
C ASP A 214 4.93 21.57 7.46
N SER A 215 4.09 20.54 7.57
CA SER A 215 4.56 19.15 7.70
C SER A 215 4.79 18.48 6.35
N VAL A 216 4.16 18.99 5.28
CA VAL A 216 4.28 18.49 3.91
C VAL A 216 5.01 19.54 3.07
N TYR A 217 6.30 19.29 2.84
CA TYR A 217 7.14 20.14 1.98
C TYR A 217 7.20 19.60 0.56
N ILE A 218 7.29 20.52 -0.40
CA ILE A 218 7.51 20.17 -1.81
C ILE A 218 8.87 19.48 -1.95
N GLY A 219 8.91 18.39 -2.73
CA GLY A 219 10.12 17.64 -3.05
C GLY A 219 10.69 16.82 -1.88
N GLN A 220 9.94 16.68 -0.77
CA GLN A 220 10.34 15.88 0.37
C GLN A 220 9.39 14.71 0.61
N TRP A 221 9.96 13.58 1.01
CA TRP A 221 9.20 12.41 1.42
C TRP A 221 8.59 12.62 2.81
N THR A 222 7.27 12.57 2.88
CA THR A 222 6.49 12.63 4.12
C THR A 222 5.81 11.27 4.32
N HIS A 223 6.00 10.67 5.48
CA HIS A 223 5.25 9.48 5.86
C HIS A 223 3.90 9.91 6.45
N ILE A 224 2.80 9.44 5.85
CA ILE A 224 1.44 9.71 6.32
C ILE A 224 0.81 8.39 6.72
N ALA A 225 0.31 8.30 7.96
CA ALA A 225 -0.51 7.17 8.40
C ALA A 225 -1.83 7.64 8.99
N VAL A 226 -2.93 7.05 8.50
CA VAL A 226 -4.30 7.27 8.95
C VAL A 226 -4.79 5.98 9.60
N VAL A 227 -5.03 6.04 10.91
CA VAL A 227 -5.49 4.92 11.73
C VAL A 227 -6.96 5.13 12.08
N LEU A 228 -7.84 4.34 11.48
CA LEU A 228 -9.26 4.30 11.82
C LEU A 228 -9.51 3.22 12.86
N THR A 229 -9.97 3.60 14.04
CA THR A 229 -10.34 2.65 15.10
C THR A 229 -11.85 2.56 15.20
N ARG A 230 -12.38 1.34 15.00
CA ARG A 230 -13.78 1.04 15.29
C ARG A 230 -13.92 0.78 16.78
N SER A 231 -14.86 1.45 17.43
CA SER A 231 -15.24 1.12 18.80
C SER A 231 -16.76 0.99 18.91
N VAL A 232 -17.20 0.00 19.68
CA VAL A 232 -18.62 -0.22 20.02
C VAL A 232 -18.96 0.47 21.35
N LEU A 233 -18.01 0.49 22.29
CA LEU A 233 -18.19 1.06 23.63
C LEU A 233 -17.88 2.55 23.68
N LYS A 234 -16.93 3.02 22.87
CA LYS A 234 -16.56 4.43 22.73
C LYS A 234 -16.94 4.92 21.33
N HIS A 235 -16.82 6.23 21.10
CA HIS A 235 -16.90 6.76 19.74
C HIS A 235 -15.76 6.18 18.88
N SER A 236 -16.08 5.87 17.63
CA SER A 236 -15.05 5.60 16.63
C SER A 236 -14.21 6.86 16.39
N GLN A 237 -12.96 6.66 16.02
CA GLN A 237 -11.99 7.75 15.90
C GLN A 237 -10.99 7.47 14.79
N ALA A 238 -10.39 8.55 14.29
CA ALA A 238 -9.26 8.53 13.40
C ALA A 238 -8.06 9.17 14.10
N ALA A 239 -6.93 8.48 14.15
CA ALA A 239 -5.65 9.06 14.53
C ALA A 239 -4.79 9.27 13.28
N VAL A 240 -4.16 10.43 13.17
CA VAL A 240 -3.27 10.77 12.06
C VAL A 240 -1.86 10.92 12.57
N TYR A 241 -0.93 10.32 11.83
CA TYR A 241 0.49 10.37 12.11
C TYR A 241 1.23 10.90 10.89
N ILE A 242 2.17 11.81 11.14
CA ILE A 242 3.06 12.37 10.14
C ILE A 242 4.50 12.13 10.60
N ASN A 243 5.33 11.56 9.72
CA ASN A 243 6.74 11.27 9.99
C ASN A 243 6.96 10.51 11.32
N GLY A 244 6.12 9.49 11.55
CA GLY A 244 6.16 8.63 12.73
C GLY A 244 5.58 9.24 14.01
N ARG A 245 5.16 10.52 14.00
CA ARG A 245 4.62 11.23 15.16
C ARG A 245 3.11 11.41 15.04
N MET A 246 2.40 11.33 16.17
CA MET A 246 0.95 11.56 16.19
C MET A 246 0.67 13.06 16.06
N GLU A 247 -0.06 13.45 15.02
CA GLU A 247 -0.58 14.82 14.85
C GLU A 247 -1.80 15.04 15.73
N GLY A 248 -2.69 14.04 15.79
CA GLY A 248 -3.90 14.15 16.59
C GLY A 248 -4.80 12.94 16.49
N THR A 249 -5.80 12.92 17.36
CA THR A 249 -6.90 11.95 17.35
C THR A 249 -8.22 12.71 17.24
N TYR A 250 -9.08 12.29 16.32
CA TYR A 250 -10.30 12.99 15.94
C TYR A 250 -11.48 12.03 16.01
N ARG A 251 -12.62 12.50 16.49
CA ARG A 251 -13.87 11.74 16.43
C ARG A 251 -14.29 11.64 14.96
N LEU A 252 -14.46 10.42 14.48
CA LEU A 252 -14.88 10.13 13.11
C LEU A 252 -15.63 8.80 13.12
N HIS A 253 -16.82 8.77 12.55
CA HIS A 253 -17.56 7.53 12.37
C HIS A 253 -16.77 6.55 11.52
N TYR A 254 -16.73 5.31 11.98
CA TYR A 254 -16.11 4.25 11.20
C TYR A 254 -16.93 3.97 9.94
N ILE A 255 -16.27 3.38 8.95
CA ILE A 255 -16.90 2.99 7.69
C ILE A 255 -18.14 2.15 7.98
N MET A 256 -19.29 2.52 7.40
CA MET A 256 -20.54 1.81 7.63
C MET A 256 -20.45 0.37 7.11
N GLN A 257 -20.78 -0.61 7.93
CA GLN A 257 -20.76 -2.02 7.51
C GLN A 257 -21.90 -2.33 6.52
N ASN A 258 -23.07 -1.73 6.73
CA ASN A 258 -24.24 -1.90 5.86
C ASN A 258 -24.40 -0.70 4.94
N VAL A 259 -24.57 -0.96 3.65
CA VAL A 259 -24.83 0.06 2.64
C VAL A 259 -26.22 0.65 2.81
N GLY A 260 -26.33 1.98 2.86
CA GLY A 260 -27.62 2.68 2.96
C GLY A 260 -28.30 2.60 4.34
N GLY A 261 -27.57 2.21 5.40
CA GLY A 261 -28.04 2.30 6.79
C GLY A 261 -29.08 1.26 7.24
N GLY A 262 -29.57 0.38 6.36
CA GLY A 262 -30.56 -0.66 6.68
C GLY A 262 -29.95 -2.06 6.89
N THR A 263 -30.63 -2.92 7.65
CA THR A 263 -30.26 -4.34 7.87
C THR A 263 -30.27 -5.21 6.60
N ALA A 264 -30.72 -4.68 5.46
CA ALA A 264 -31.08 -5.48 4.29
C ALA A 264 -30.07 -5.52 3.12
N HIS A 265 -28.90 -4.86 3.21
CA HIS A 265 -27.99 -4.76 2.06
C HIS A 265 -26.61 -5.43 2.22
N LEU A 266 -26.42 -6.26 3.26
CA LEU A 266 -25.23 -7.10 3.43
C LEU A 266 -24.95 -8.00 2.21
N SER A 267 -25.98 -8.37 1.45
CA SER A 267 -25.93 -9.42 0.42
C SER A 267 -25.63 -8.95 -1.01
N TYR A 268 -25.42 -7.66 -1.29
CA TYR A 268 -25.29 -7.17 -2.67
C TYR A 268 -23.96 -6.51 -3.04
N ALA A 269 -23.10 -6.18 -2.07
CA ALA A 269 -21.78 -5.64 -2.40
C ALA A 269 -20.90 -6.78 -2.93
N ASN A 270 -20.65 -6.81 -4.24
CA ASN A 270 -19.90 -7.89 -4.86
C ASN A 270 -18.39 -7.72 -4.74
N GLY A 271 -17.93 -6.48 -4.61
CA GLY A 271 -16.51 -6.17 -4.61
C GLY A 271 -16.21 -4.86 -3.91
N VAL A 272 -15.09 -4.83 -3.22
CA VAL A 272 -14.49 -3.65 -2.60
C VAL A 272 -13.27 -3.28 -3.42
N HIS A 273 -13.29 -2.07 -3.95
CA HIS A 273 -12.28 -1.55 -4.85
C HIS A 273 -11.63 -0.34 -4.22
N ALA A 274 -10.41 -0.04 -4.63
CA ALA A 274 -9.75 1.19 -4.26
C ALA A 274 -9.09 1.86 -5.45
N VAL A 275 -8.99 3.19 -5.39
CA VAL A 275 -8.24 4.01 -6.33
C VAL A 275 -7.31 4.92 -5.54
N VAL A 276 -6.06 4.99 -5.98
CA VAL A 276 -5.06 5.95 -5.49
C VAL A 276 -4.76 6.89 -6.66
N GLY A 277 -4.88 8.21 -6.45
CA GLY A 277 -4.75 9.20 -7.51
C GLY A 277 -6.08 9.61 -8.16
N THR A 278 -5.99 10.29 -9.30
CA THR A 278 -7.15 10.85 -10.02
C THR A 278 -7.63 9.89 -11.10
N PRO A 279 -8.86 9.35 -10.99
CA PRO A 279 -9.39 8.45 -12.01
C PRO A 279 -9.74 9.22 -13.30
N PRO A 280 -9.75 8.54 -14.48
CA PRO A 280 -9.99 9.18 -15.78
C PRO A 280 -11.31 9.96 -15.87
N ALA A 281 -12.34 9.55 -15.14
CA ALA A 281 -13.64 10.22 -15.10
C ALA A 281 -13.58 11.64 -14.51
N TYR A 282 -12.54 11.95 -13.72
CA TYR A 282 -12.31 13.23 -13.06
C TYR A 282 -11.09 13.96 -13.63
N ARG A 283 -10.71 13.61 -14.86
CA ARG A 283 -9.57 14.25 -15.51
C ARG A 283 -9.78 15.76 -15.60
N SER A 284 -8.76 16.52 -15.24
CA SER A 284 -8.73 17.97 -15.35
C SER A 284 -7.29 18.41 -15.64
N PRO A 285 -7.04 19.27 -16.65
CA PRO A 285 -5.70 19.80 -16.87
C PRO A 285 -5.18 20.46 -15.60
N SER A 286 -4.05 19.97 -15.08
CA SER A 286 -3.44 20.50 -13.87
C SER A 286 -1.93 20.27 -13.89
N ARG A 287 -1.18 21.16 -13.25
CA ARG A 287 0.25 21.00 -12.99
C ARG A 287 0.54 20.09 -11.79
N LEU A 288 -0.49 19.56 -11.15
CA LEU A 288 -0.34 18.70 -9.98
C LEU A 288 0.54 17.50 -10.32
N CYS A 289 1.62 17.34 -9.55
CA CYS A 289 2.49 16.19 -9.62
C CYS A 289 2.88 15.74 -8.22
N PHE A 290 2.65 14.47 -7.91
CA PHE A 290 3.06 13.86 -6.65
C PHE A 290 3.50 12.41 -6.88
N LYS A 291 4.28 11.88 -5.94
CA LYS A 291 4.88 10.55 -5.99
C LYS A 291 4.50 9.78 -4.74
N ILE A 292 4.31 8.48 -4.90
CA ILE A 292 4.11 7.55 -3.78
C ILE A 292 5.17 6.45 -3.88
N ALA A 293 5.99 6.28 -2.84
CA ALA A 293 7.01 5.24 -2.81
C ALA A 293 6.43 3.88 -2.40
N THR A 294 5.88 3.84 -1.19
CA THR A 294 5.23 2.67 -0.61
C THR A 294 3.83 3.06 -0.17
N PHE A 295 2.85 2.18 -0.40
CA PHE A 295 1.45 2.36 0.03
C PHE A 295 0.94 1.05 0.63
N VAL A 296 0.51 1.07 1.88
CA VAL A 296 0.10 -0.12 2.61
C VAL A 296 -1.22 0.09 3.31
N VAL A 297 -2.06 -0.93 3.28
CA VAL A 297 -3.33 -0.99 4.01
C VAL A 297 -3.30 -2.20 4.93
N VAL A 298 -3.55 -1.97 6.21
CA VAL A 298 -3.50 -2.97 7.27
C VAL A 298 -4.86 -3.06 7.96
N GLU A 299 -5.38 -4.27 8.15
CA GLU A 299 -6.70 -4.56 8.74
C GLU A 299 -6.70 -4.52 10.28
N GLU A 300 -5.90 -3.62 10.84
CA GLU A 300 -5.88 -3.34 12.26
C GLU A 300 -5.42 -1.90 12.53
N PRO A 301 -5.81 -1.30 13.67
CA PRO A 301 -5.27 -0.02 14.08
C PRO A 301 -3.85 -0.18 14.64
N LEU A 302 -2.86 0.38 13.97
CA LEU A 302 -1.47 0.34 14.45
C LEU A 302 -1.24 1.35 15.58
N GLY A 303 -0.44 0.94 16.57
CA GLY A 303 -0.03 1.80 17.68
C GLY A 303 1.10 2.78 17.32
N PRO A 304 1.36 3.78 18.17
CA PRO A 304 2.39 4.81 17.94
C PRO A 304 3.80 4.23 17.82
N GLU A 305 4.15 3.22 18.63
CA GLU A 305 5.46 2.56 18.58
C GLU A 305 5.69 1.84 17.24
N ALA A 306 4.66 1.16 16.73
CA ALA A 306 4.75 0.48 15.44
C ALA A 306 4.95 1.49 14.30
N LEU A 307 4.20 2.59 14.31
CA LEU A 307 4.29 3.63 13.29
C LEU A 307 5.61 4.41 13.34
N ALA A 308 6.18 4.62 14.53
CA ALA A 308 7.52 5.18 14.69
C ALA A 308 8.57 4.26 14.06
N ARG A 309 8.54 2.95 14.38
CA ARG A 309 9.45 1.98 13.75
C ARG A 309 9.28 1.88 12.24
N ILE A 310 8.05 1.97 11.72
CA ILE A 310 7.79 1.98 10.27
C ILE A 310 8.39 3.22 9.61
N TYR A 311 8.30 4.38 10.27
CA TYR A 311 8.93 5.60 9.77
C TYR A 311 10.46 5.47 9.74
N ASP A 312 11.07 4.86 10.76
CA ASP A 312 12.52 4.63 10.83
C ASP A 312 13.06 3.70 9.73
N LEU A 313 12.18 2.91 9.08
CA LEU A 313 12.55 2.08 7.93
C LEU A 313 12.78 2.89 6.65
N GLU A 314 12.39 4.17 6.62
CA GLU A 314 12.55 5.07 5.48
C GLU A 314 11.75 4.65 4.22
N PRO A 315 11.57 5.53 3.21
CA PRO A 315 10.80 5.18 2.01
C PRO A 315 11.47 4.11 1.14
N HIS A 316 12.74 3.76 1.39
CA HIS A 316 13.47 2.72 0.67
C HIS A 316 13.09 1.30 1.10
N TYR A 317 12.34 1.16 2.21
CA TYR A 317 11.89 -0.14 2.68
C TYR A 317 10.82 -0.75 1.76
N ILE A 318 11.10 -1.96 1.29
CA ILE A 318 10.26 -2.73 0.37
C ILE A 318 9.80 -4.08 0.96
N GLY A 319 10.01 -4.30 2.25
CA GLY A 319 9.63 -5.54 2.93
C GLY A 319 8.16 -5.54 3.38
N ASN A 320 7.74 -6.65 3.97
CA ASN A 320 6.39 -6.87 4.52
C ASN A 320 6.35 -6.80 6.07
N PHE A 321 7.27 -6.06 6.67
CA PHE A 321 7.38 -5.83 8.12
C PHE A 321 7.65 -7.08 8.97
N GLN A 322 8.00 -8.22 8.35
CA GLN A 322 8.29 -9.47 9.06
C GLN A 322 9.72 -9.57 9.60
N THR A 323 10.69 -8.89 8.96
CA THR A 323 12.13 -9.02 9.25
C THR A 323 12.75 -7.66 9.56
N VAL A 324 12.10 -6.85 10.39
CA VAL A 324 12.64 -5.56 10.87
C VAL A 324 13.81 -5.86 11.83
N PRO A 325 14.94 -5.12 11.76
CA PRO A 325 16.08 -5.37 12.64
C PRO A 325 15.71 -5.31 14.12
N GLY A 326 15.98 -6.38 14.87
CA GLY A 326 15.94 -6.39 16.34
C GLY A 326 14.72 -7.03 17.01
N ASP A 327 13.66 -7.43 16.29
CA ASP A 327 12.38 -7.83 16.90
C ASP A 327 11.60 -8.92 16.14
N THR A 328 10.49 -9.38 16.75
CA THR A 328 9.37 -10.09 16.12
C THR A 328 8.72 -9.27 14.99
N ALA A 329 7.91 -9.91 14.13
CA ALA A 329 7.13 -9.22 13.09
C ALA A 329 6.39 -7.98 13.63
N LEU A 330 6.62 -6.83 12.99
CA LEU A 330 6.05 -5.54 13.40
C LEU A 330 4.55 -5.44 13.11
N ILE A 331 4.11 -6.17 12.09
CA ILE A 331 2.71 -6.34 11.68
C ILE A 331 2.55 -7.81 11.33
N ALA A 332 1.47 -8.46 11.76
CA ALA A 332 1.22 -9.84 11.35
C ALA A 332 0.92 -9.90 9.84
N GLU A 333 1.52 -10.87 9.12
CA GLU A 333 1.45 -10.93 7.65
C GLU A 333 0.00 -10.96 7.14
N GLU A 334 -0.89 -11.68 7.83
CA GLU A 334 -2.30 -11.80 7.46
C GLU A 334 -3.08 -10.48 7.57
N ARG A 335 -2.59 -9.54 8.39
CA ARG A 335 -3.20 -8.21 8.59
C ARG A 335 -2.86 -7.24 7.46
N ILE A 336 -1.81 -7.50 6.69
CA ILE A 336 -1.47 -6.68 5.53
C ILE A 336 -2.42 -7.05 4.39
N CYS A 337 -3.35 -6.17 4.08
CA CYS A 337 -4.36 -6.35 3.04
C CYS A 337 -3.84 -5.92 1.67
N LEU A 338 -3.09 -4.82 1.63
CA LEU A 338 -2.49 -4.29 0.42
C LEU A 338 -1.09 -3.78 0.76
N SER A 339 -0.10 -4.10 -0.07
CA SER A 339 1.21 -3.47 -0.05
C SER A 339 1.65 -3.21 -1.48
N LEU A 340 1.83 -1.94 -1.82
CA LEU A 340 2.25 -1.49 -3.14
C LEU A 340 3.65 -0.86 -3.02
N SER A 341 4.55 -1.31 -3.88
CA SER A 341 5.88 -0.74 -4.07
C SER A 341 6.22 -0.74 -5.55
N ALA A 342 6.83 0.34 -6.04
CA ALA A 342 7.21 0.47 -7.45
C ALA A 342 8.31 -0.52 -7.89
N VAL A 343 9.03 -1.15 -6.95
CA VAL A 343 10.03 -2.19 -7.27
C VAL A 343 9.38 -3.43 -7.89
N ALA A 344 8.12 -3.70 -7.56
CA ALA A 344 7.38 -4.86 -8.05
C ALA A 344 6.44 -4.46 -9.20
N ASN A 345 6.99 -4.15 -10.38
CA ASN A 345 6.20 -3.82 -11.58
C ASN A 345 6.21 -4.95 -12.61
N LYS A 346 5.13 -5.04 -13.40
CA LYS A 346 5.02 -5.95 -14.54
C LYS A 346 4.12 -5.35 -15.61
N GLU A 347 4.65 -5.22 -16.82
CA GLU A 347 3.86 -4.83 -17.98
C GLU A 347 3.07 -6.02 -18.52
N LEU A 348 1.77 -5.82 -18.76
CA LEU A 348 0.86 -6.85 -19.22
C LEU A 348 0.01 -6.30 -20.38
N SER A 349 -0.12 -7.09 -21.44
CA SER A 349 -1.15 -6.85 -22.46
C SER A 349 -2.56 -7.11 -21.91
N ALA A 350 -3.57 -6.54 -22.55
CA ALA A 350 -4.98 -6.75 -22.20
C ALA A 350 -5.39 -8.23 -22.19
N SER A 351 -4.93 -9.01 -23.17
CA SER A 351 -5.18 -10.46 -23.23
C SER A 351 -4.52 -11.18 -22.05
N ARG A 352 -3.36 -10.71 -21.61
CA ARG A 352 -2.67 -11.28 -20.44
C ARG A 352 -3.38 -10.92 -19.13
N ILE A 353 -3.90 -9.70 -18.99
CA ILE A 353 -4.75 -9.31 -17.85
C ILE A 353 -5.95 -10.27 -17.78
N ALA A 354 -6.66 -10.46 -18.89
CA ALA A 354 -7.79 -11.38 -18.97
C ALA A 354 -7.46 -12.85 -18.64
N SER A 355 -6.20 -13.25 -18.78
CA SER A 355 -5.73 -14.61 -18.44
C SER A 355 -5.29 -14.78 -16.99
N ILE A 356 -4.96 -13.68 -16.30
CA ILE A 356 -4.42 -13.71 -14.92
C ILE A 356 -5.52 -13.38 -13.91
N TYR A 357 -6.36 -12.39 -14.22
CA TYR A 357 -7.43 -11.94 -13.35
C TYR A 357 -8.71 -12.73 -13.59
N SER A 358 -9.59 -12.74 -12.59
CA SER A 358 -10.94 -13.31 -12.76
C SER A 358 -11.69 -12.60 -13.89
N LYS A 359 -12.75 -13.23 -14.41
CA LYS A 359 -13.59 -12.62 -15.46
C LYS A 359 -14.22 -11.30 -15.00
N ALA A 360 -14.63 -11.23 -13.72
CA ALA A 360 -15.23 -10.03 -13.13
C ALA A 360 -14.20 -8.90 -13.02
N ASP A 361 -13.01 -9.19 -12.47
CA ASP A 361 -11.91 -8.23 -12.34
C ASP A 361 -11.44 -7.74 -13.70
N SER A 362 -11.29 -8.65 -14.67
CA SER A 362 -10.87 -8.30 -16.03
C SER A 362 -11.85 -7.34 -16.71
N ALA A 363 -13.16 -7.61 -16.58
CA ALA A 363 -14.21 -6.73 -17.10
C ALA A 363 -14.23 -5.37 -16.39
N PHE A 364 -13.89 -5.35 -15.10
CA PHE A 364 -13.80 -4.13 -14.31
C PHE A 364 -12.57 -3.28 -14.69
N ILE A 365 -11.37 -3.89 -14.73
CA ILE A 365 -10.11 -3.26 -15.15
C ILE A 365 -10.23 -2.67 -16.56
N ALA A 366 -10.89 -3.39 -17.47
CA ALA A 366 -11.08 -2.94 -18.86
C ALA A 366 -11.76 -1.57 -18.99
N ARG A 367 -12.53 -1.14 -17.98
CA ARG A 367 -13.18 0.19 -17.94
C ARG A 367 -12.17 1.31 -17.72
N TYR A 368 -11.14 1.08 -16.90
CA TYR A 368 -10.11 2.07 -16.60
C TYR A 368 -9.06 2.19 -17.70
N VAL A 369 -8.74 1.09 -18.38
CA VAL A 369 -7.75 1.05 -19.45
C VAL A 369 -8.37 1.41 -20.82
N CYS A 370 -9.63 1.83 -20.87
CA CYS A 370 -10.38 2.08 -22.12
C CYS A 370 -10.35 0.89 -23.12
N LEU A 371 -10.24 -0.35 -22.62
CA LEU A 371 -10.06 -1.55 -23.45
C LEU A 371 -11.29 -1.88 -24.30
N PHE A 372 -12.48 -1.47 -23.90
CA PHE A 372 -13.70 -1.74 -24.67
C PHE A 372 -13.83 -0.91 -25.97
N ARG A 373 -12.94 0.07 -26.22
CA ARG A 373 -13.00 0.86 -27.45
C ARG A 373 -12.22 0.27 -28.63
N MET A 374 -11.47 -0.82 -28.44
CA MET A 374 -10.68 -1.44 -29.52
C MET A 374 -11.24 -2.78 -30.05
N SER A 375 -12.42 -3.24 -29.60
CA SER A 375 -13.01 -4.50 -30.10
C SER A 375 -14.37 -4.34 -30.82
N LYS A 376 -14.64 -3.16 -31.38
CA LYS A 376 -15.59 -2.98 -32.48
C LYS A 376 -14.89 -2.16 -33.55
#